data_AF-A0A382XM29-F1
#
_entry.id   AF-A0A382XM29-F1
#
_cell.length_a   1.000
_cell.length_b   1.000
_cell.length_c   1.000
_cell.angle_alpha   90.00
_cell.angle_beta   90.00
_cell.angle_gamma   90.00
#
_symmetry.space_group_name_H-M   'P 1'
#
loop_
_entity.id
_entity.type
_entity.pdbx_description
1 polymer ?
#
loop_
_entity_poly.entity_id
_entity_poly.type
_entity_poly.pdbx_seq_one_letter_code
_entity_poly.pdbx_strand_id
1 'polypeptide(L)' 'YGKDYKYAHSYDNHFVKQNYFPETFMNPPIFYKPKNEGREKIIKERLEKLWIDRYK' A
#
# COMPACT_ATOMS: atom_id res chain seq x y z
N TYR A 1 -1.59 -19.82 12.31
CA TYR A 1 -1.40 -18.37 12.10
C TYR A 1 -0.40 -18.16 10.97
N GLY A 2 -0.78 -17.48 9.88
CA GLY A 2 0.10 -17.18 8.73
C GLY A 2 -0.01 -18.10 7.50
N LYS A 3 -0.95 -19.05 7.48
CA LYS A 3 -1.08 -20.04 6.39
C LYS A 3 -1.36 -19.43 5.01
N ASP A 4 -1.97 -18.25 4.99
CA ASP A 4 -2.35 -17.53 3.77
C ASP A 4 -1.58 -16.21 3.60
N TYR A 5 -0.47 -16.04 4.31
CA TYR A 5 0.37 -14.85 4.15
C TYR A 5 1.02 -14.85 2.75
N LYS A 6 0.74 -13.81 1.98
CA LYS A 6 1.34 -13.63 0.66
C LYS A 6 2.68 -12.93 0.83
N TYR A 7 3.76 -13.67 0.55
CA TYR A 7 5.11 -13.11 0.58
C TYR A 7 5.32 -12.17 -0.60
N ALA A 8 5.37 -10.86 -0.33
CA ALA A 8 5.36 -9.82 -1.36
C ALA A 8 6.49 -9.96 -2.41
N HIS A 9 7.65 -10.48 -2.02
CA HIS A 9 8.78 -10.66 -2.94
C HIS A 9 8.58 -11.77 -3.98
N SER A 10 7.58 -12.64 -3.82
CA SER A 10 7.23 -13.66 -4.81
C SER A 10 6.29 -13.16 -5.90
N TYR A 11 5.80 -11.91 -5.81
CA TYR A 11 4.88 -11.32 -6.78
C TYR A 11 5.59 -10.28 -7.66
N ASP A 12 4.99 -10.02 -8.82
CA ASP A 12 5.50 -9.01 -9.74
C ASP A 12 5.65 -7.64 -9.06
N ASN A 13 6.73 -6.94 -9.40
CA ASN A 13 7.15 -5.68 -8.75
C ASN A 13 7.38 -5.79 -7.24
N HIS A 14 7.52 -7.01 -6.71
CA HIS A 14 7.67 -7.30 -5.28
C HIS A 14 6.52 -6.71 -4.44
N PHE A 15 5.31 -6.75 -4.99
CA PHE A 15 4.13 -6.17 -4.35
C PHE A 15 2.90 -7.07 -4.48
N VAL A 16 2.15 -7.18 -3.39
CA VAL A 16 0.86 -7.86 -3.36
C VAL A 16 -0.16 -7.00 -2.63
N LYS A 17 -1.34 -6.82 -3.25
CA LYS A 17 -2.46 -6.12 -2.61
C LYS A 17 -3.06 -7.06 -1.56
N GLN A 18 -2.76 -6.78 -0.29
CA GLN A 18 -3.29 -7.52 0.86
C GLN A 18 -3.81 -6.55 1.92
N ASN A 19 -4.82 -6.96 2.70
CA ASN A 19 -5.21 -6.18 3.87
C ASN A 19 -4.16 -6.36 4.97
N TYR A 20 -3.51 -5.26 5.37
CA TYR A 20 -2.55 -5.22 6.46
C TYR A 20 -3.15 -4.58 7.74
N PHE A 21 -4.37 -4.05 7.64
CA PHE A 21 -5.09 -3.52 8.79
C PHE A 21 -5.85 -4.65 9.52
N PRO A 22 -6.18 -4.46 10.80
CA PRO A 22 -7.08 -5.37 11.50
C PRO A 22 -8.41 -5.53 10.76
N GLU A 23 -9.00 -6.72 10.81
CA GLU A 23 -10.29 -7.00 10.15
C GLU A 23 -11.43 -6.12 10.69
N THR A 24 -11.30 -5.61 11.92
CA THR A 24 -12.27 -4.69 12.54
C THR A 24 -12.28 -3.30 11.90
N PHE A 25 -11.28 -2.96 11.08
CA PHE A 25 -11.23 -1.69 10.35
C PHE A 25 -11.95 -1.82 9.01
N MET A 26 -13.26 -1.55 9.01
CA MET A 26 -14.05 -1.54 7.75
C MET A 26 -13.55 -0.48 6.75
N ASN A 27 -13.06 0.66 7.25
CA ASN A 27 -12.51 1.75 6.45
C ASN A 27 -11.11 2.10 6.94
N PRO A 28 -10.04 1.56 6.31
CA PRO A 28 -8.67 1.84 6.72
C PRO A 28 -8.33 3.33 6.54
N PRO A 29 -7.90 4.04 7.58
CA PRO A 29 -7.50 5.45 7.47
C PRO A 29 -6.21 5.60 6.66
N ILE A 30 -6.09 6.73 5.96
CA ILE A 30 -4.86 7.13 5.27
C ILE A 30 -4.07 8.04 6.21
N PHE A 31 -3.03 7.49 6.84
CA PHE A 31 -2.19 8.25 7.78
C PHE A 31 -1.11 9.09 7.10
N TYR A 32 -0.54 8.59 6.00
CA TYR A 32 0.52 9.28 5.28
C TYR A 32 0.00 9.80 3.93
N LYS A 33 0.12 11.12 3.72
CA LYS A 33 -0.28 11.83 2.51
C LYS A 33 0.93 12.62 1.98
N PRO A 34 1.77 12.02 1.12
CA PRO A 34 2.97 12.68 0.60
C PRO A 34 2.63 13.91 -0.24
N LYS A 35 3.49 14.93 -0.20
CA LYS A 35 3.40 16.12 -1.05
C LYS A 35 4.15 15.93 -2.37
N ASN A 36 3.97 16.89 -3.28
CA ASN A 36 4.61 16.89 -4.61
C ASN A 36 6.02 17.53 -4.59
N GLU A 37 6.79 17.36 -3.51
CA GLU A 37 8.07 18.05 -3.34
C GLU A 37 9.22 17.07 -3.14
N GLY A 38 10.32 17.30 -3.87
CA GLY A 38 11.54 16.51 -3.74
C GLY A 38 11.32 15.00 -3.84
N ARG A 39 11.81 14.26 -2.83
CA ARG A 39 11.69 12.80 -2.76
C ARG A 39 10.26 12.32 -2.50
N GLU A 40 9.42 13.14 -1.85
CA GLU A 40 8.03 12.73 -1.57
C GLU A 40 7.23 12.54 -2.85
N LYS A 41 7.55 13.28 -3.92
CA LYS A 41 6.92 13.09 -5.23
C LYS A 41 7.09 11.66 -5.75
N ILE A 42 8.31 11.10 -5.66
CA ILE A 42 8.60 9.73 -6.10
C ILE A 42 7.86 8.70 -5.22
N ILE A 43 7.79 8.96 -3.91
CA ILE A 43 7.06 8.11 -2.97
C ILE A 43 5.56 8.12 -3.31
N LYS A 44 5.00 9.30 -3.58
CA LYS A 44 3.61 9.47 -3.99
C LYS A 44 3.30 8.70 -5.28
N GLU A 45 4.09 8.90 -6.33
CA GLU A 45 3.91 8.19 -7.61
C GLU A 45 3.98 6.67 -7.44
N ARG A 46 4.85 6.17 -6.56
CA ARG A 46 4.91 4.74 -6.24
C ARG A 46 3.67 4.28 -5.48
N LEU A 47 3.21 5.03 -4.49
CA LEU A 47 2.00 4.69 -3.71
C LEU A 47 0.74 4.69 -4.58
N GLU A 48 0.59 5.67 -5.47
CA GLU A 48 -0.52 5.74 -6.44
C GLU A 48 -0.52 4.54 -7.40
N LYS A 49 0.66 4.11 -7.86
CA LYS A 49 0.78 2.91 -8.72
C LYS A 49 0.42 1.61 -8.00
N LEU A 50 0.83 1.44 -6.75
CA LEU A 50 0.62 0.20 -5.99
C LEU A 50 -0.78 0.14 -5.35
N TRP A 51 -1.34 1.29 -4.96
CA TRP A 51 -2.57 1.41 -4.19
C TRP A 51 -3.55 2.41 -4.82
N ILE A 52 -3.91 2.17 -6.08
CA ILE A 52 -4.79 3.04 -6.88
C ILE A 52 -6.06 3.45 -6.13
N ASP A 53 -6.77 2.52 -5.50
CA ASP A 53 -8.03 2.83 -4.81
C ASP A 53 -7.85 3.64 -3.51
N ARG A 54 -6.65 3.61 -2.91
CA ARG A 54 -6.36 4.27 -1.62
C ARG A 54 -5.80 5.67 -1.83
N TYR A 55 -5.04 5.88 -2.89
CA TYR A 55 -4.36 7.15 -3.18
C TYR A 55 -4.86 7.83 -4.45
N LYS A 56 -6.10 7.52 -4.88
CA LYS A 56 -6.76 8.15 -6.02
C LYS A 56 -7.05 9.63 -5.79
#